data_AF-A0A821MGE8-F1
#
_entry.id   AF-A0A821MGE8-F1
#
_cell.length_a   1.000
_cell.length_b   1.000
_cell.length_c   1.000
_cell.angle_alpha   90.00
_cell.angle_beta   90.00
_cell.angle_gamma   90.00
#
_symmetry.space_group_name_H-M   'P 1'
#
loop_
_entity.id
_entity.type
_entity.pdbx_description
1 polymer ?
#
loop_
_entity_poly.entity_id
_entity_poly.type
_entity_poly.pdbx_seq_one_letter_code
_entity_poly.pdbx_strand_id
1 'polypeptide(L)'
;MTTNNPSFTRYQSLEATQVIPLFDSISTKYTSTPPFKPKAGEVYVLKLDIGHENDWRSDGYRWVQIAARRLPTHNPVIKKCYFHSGQKNKKKNKDFEKQAFVSLVDPSKVVVQYLGDENIAEEFPHGNSKKNTKPFFRTRPSLLNKLISEAATNTETTKIFTQYTRKNSYEQDNNDDTENHSTEIHETFDDDDDDDEKKKLLKTIKSSNIQNETEIGPEILSRPRNIEQIRNIKRRLARRLVASADEISDLYHFACETPNYIVRFTLIPNVVAVAFSNQSMHEFNLLLDHSDLLSQQHVLITFDSSYTINTYHVTCIFYRHIAMKEEPCILL
;
A
#
# COMPACT_ATOMS: atom_id res chain seq x y z
N MET A 1 4.16 -29.12 6.86
CA MET A 1 4.74 -29.63 8.13
C MET A 1 3.76 -29.34 9.26
N THR A 2 3.00 -30.33 9.70
CA THR A 2 2.11 -30.23 10.86
C THR A 2 2.91 -30.62 12.10
N THR A 3 3.16 -29.69 13.02
CA THR A 3 3.77 -30.01 14.31
C THR A 3 2.73 -30.67 15.21
N ASN A 4 3.11 -31.75 15.91
CA ASN A 4 2.34 -32.41 16.97
C ASN A 4 2.13 -31.47 18.18
N ASN A 5 1.33 -30.44 17.99
CA ASN A 5 0.86 -29.58 19.08
C ASN A 5 -0.30 -30.29 19.80
N PRO A 6 -0.51 -29.99 21.09
CA PRO A 6 -1.68 -30.48 21.83
C PRO A 6 -2.94 -30.24 20.98
N SER A 7 -3.79 -31.26 20.86
CA SER A 7 -4.96 -31.23 19.99
C SER A 7 -5.94 -30.16 20.47
N PHE A 8 -5.79 -28.93 19.97
CA PHE A 8 -6.75 -27.87 20.21
C PHE A 8 -8.06 -28.26 19.55
N THR A 9 -9.17 -28.13 20.29
CA THR A 9 -10.48 -28.40 19.72
C THR A 9 -10.80 -27.30 18.70
N ARG A 10 -11.55 -27.65 17.64
CA ARG A 10 -11.94 -26.71 16.56
C ARG A 10 -12.70 -25.48 17.05
N TYR A 11 -13.17 -25.46 18.30
CA TYR A 11 -14.00 -24.39 18.86
C TYR A 11 -13.36 -23.69 20.06
N GLN A 12 -12.20 -24.15 20.55
CA GLN A 12 -11.55 -23.54 21.71
C GLN A 12 -10.53 -22.50 21.28
N SER A 13 -10.85 -21.24 21.54
CA SER A 13 -9.94 -20.10 21.41
C SER A 13 -8.73 -20.25 22.32
N LEU A 14 -7.54 -19.93 21.80
CA LEU A 14 -6.34 -19.78 22.61
C LEU A 14 -6.43 -18.55 23.53
N GLU A 15 -5.95 -18.73 24.75
CA GLU A 15 -5.80 -17.67 25.73
C GLU A 15 -4.39 -17.06 25.70
N ALA A 16 -4.25 -15.84 26.21
CA ALA A 16 -2.97 -15.12 26.21
C ALA A 16 -1.83 -15.92 26.88
N THR A 17 -2.15 -16.62 27.97
CA THR A 17 -1.22 -17.49 28.71
C THR A 17 -0.70 -18.67 27.88
N GLN A 18 -1.48 -19.14 26.91
CA GLN A 18 -1.09 -20.22 25.99
C GLN A 18 -0.31 -19.69 24.79
N VAL A 19 -0.61 -18.47 24.34
CA VAL A 19 0.01 -17.88 23.15
C VAL A 19 1.39 -17.31 23.43
N ILE A 20 1.58 -16.63 24.56
CA ILE A 20 2.86 -15.98 24.88
C ILE A 20 4.06 -16.95 24.78
N PRO A 21 4.02 -18.17 25.37
CA PRO A 21 5.11 -19.13 25.24
C PRO A 21 5.41 -19.55 23.79
N LEU A 22 4.43 -19.50 22.89
CA LEU A 22 4.64 -19.87 21.48
C LEU A 22 5.56 -18.89 20.75
N PHE A 23 5.63 -17.63 21.19
CA PHE A 23 6.51 -16.62 20.58
C PHE A 23 7.97 -16.76 20.95
N ASP A 24 8.28 -17.43 22.06
CA ASP A 24 9.64 -17.43 22.63
C ASP A 24 10.21 -18.83 22.83
N SER A 25 9.40 -19.88 22.68
CA SER A 25 9.91 -21.24 22.78
C SER A 25 10.88 -21.56 21.64
N ILE A 26 12.07 -22.02 22.02
CA ILE A 26 13.14 -22.49 21.11
C ILE A 26 12.64 -23.66 20.25
N SER A 27 11.69 -24.45 20.77
CA SER A 27 11.12 -25.59 20.05
C SER A 27 10.04 -25.20 19.04
N THR A 28 9.58 -23.94 19.03
CA THR A 28 8.54 -23.51 18.11
C THR A 28 9.08 -23.49 16.68
N LYS A 29 8.47 -24.28 15.79
CA LYS A 29 8.72 -24.21 14.36
C LYS A 29 7.93 -23.03 13.78
N TYR A 30 8.65 -22.03 13.33
CA TYR A 30 8.09 -20.90 12.60
C TYR A 30 7.94 -21.23 11.12
N THR A 31 6.90 -20.70 10.49
CA THR A 31 6.82 -20.58 9.03
C THR A 31 6.82 -19.10 8.63
N SER A 32 7.55 -18.77 7.55
CA SER A 32 7.57 -17.43 6.96
C SER A 32 6.42 -17.21 5.98
N THR A 33 5.77 -18.30 5.56
CA THR A 33 4.68 -18.25 4.58
C THR A 33 3.33 -18.46 5.27
N PRO A 34 2.37 -17.54 5.10
CA PRO A 34 1.00 -17.74 5.56
C PRO A 34 0.36 -19.01 4.97
N PRO A 35 -0.47 -19.75 5.73
CA PRO A 35 -1.18 -20.90 5.20
C PRO A 35 -2.18 -20.47 4.13
N PHE A 36 -2.54 -21.38 3.21
CA PHE A 36 -3.56 -21.14 2.20
C PHE A 36 -4.76 -22.06 2.43
N LYS A 37 -5.94 -21.48 2.63
CA LYS A 37 -7.19 -22.16 3.01
C LYS A 37 -7.00 -23.17 4.17
N PRO A 38 -6.47 -22.73 5.33
CA PRO A 38 -6.28 -23.59 6.51
C PRO A 38 -7.62 -24.11 7.08
N LYS A 39 -7.58 -25.29 7.68
CA LYS A 39 -8.77 -25.95 8.26
C LYS A 39 -9.05 -25.43 9.67
N ALA A 40 -10.30 -25.54 10.11
CA ALA A 40 -10.63 -25.24 11.50
C ALA A 40 -9.90 -26.18 12.48
N GLY A 41 -9.46 -25.61 13.60
CA GLY A 41 -8.62 -26.24 14.62
C GLY A 41 -7.11 -26.07 14.38
N GLU A 42 -6.68 -25.62 13.20
CA GLU A 42 -5.26 -25.41 12.92
C GLU A 42 -4.73 -24.13 13.58
N VAL A 43 -3.49 -24.22 14.05
CA VAL A 43 -2.73 -23.12 14.66
C VAL A 43 -1.38 -23.01 13.96
N TYR A 44 -1.05 -21.79 13.54
CA TYR A 44 0.20 -21.47 12.87
C TYR A 44 0.97 -20.43 13.67
N VAL A 45 2.27 -20.66 13.86
CA VAL A 45 3.19 -19.65 14.41
C VAL A 45 4.05 -19.14 13.27
N LEU A 46 3.92 -17.85 12.98
CA LEU A 46 4.54 -17.18 11.87
C LEU A 46 5.66 -16.28 12.37
N LYS A 47 6.78 -16.26 11.63
CA LYS A 47 7.83 -15.25 11.75
C LYS A 47 8.03 -14.65 10.37
N LEU A 48 7.59 -13.41 10.21
CA LEU A 48 7.55 -12.71 8.93
C LEU A 48 8.77 -11.80 8.79
N ASP A 49 9.12 -11.41 7.58
CA ASP A 49 10.20 -10.44 7.38
C ASP A 49 9.75 -9.03 7.76
N ILE A 50 10.71 -8.14 7.97
CA ILE A 50 10.46 -6.72 8.23
C ILE A 50 9.75 -6.11 7.02
N GLY A 51 8.67 -5.36 7.24
CA GLY A 51 7.77 -4.82 6.22
C GLY A 51 6.73 -5.82 5.70
N HIS A 52 6.75 -7.07 6.17
CA HIS A 52 5.82 -8.15 5.79
C HIS A 52 4.91 -8.57 6.95
N GLU A 53 4.84 -7.79 8.04
CA GLU A 53 4.18 -8.13 9.31
C GLU A 53 2.66 -8.36 9.17
N ASN A 54 2.07 -7.94 8.05
CA ASN A 54 0.66 -8.08 7.76
C ASN A 54 0.33 -9.16 6.72
N ASP A 55 1.33 -9.87 6.19
CA ASP A 55 1.14 -10.86 5.12
C ASP A 55 0.31 -12.07 5.54
N TRP A 56 0.30 -12.40 6.84
CA TRP A 56 -0.60 -13.40 7.43
C TRP A 56 -2.09 -13.15 7.19
N ARG A 57 -2.47 -11.92 6.80
CA ARG A 57 -3.86 -11.57 6.46
C ARG A 57 -4.32 -12.17 5.13
N SER A 58 -3.38 -12.61 4.29
CA SER A 58 -3.64 -13.25 3.01
C SER A 58 -3.51 -14.76 3.17
N ASP A 59 -4.60 -15.43 3.49
CA ASP A 59 -4.64 -16.88 3.75
C ASP A 59 -5.67 -17.62 2.89
N GLY A 60 -6.11 -17.00 1.79
CA GLY A 60 -7.08 -17.59 0.86
C GLY A 60 -8.55 -17.37 1.23
N TYR A 61 -8.87 -17.02 2.47
CA TYR A 61 -10.25 -16.70 2.88
C TYR A 61 -10.56 -15.20 2.87
N ARG A 62 -11.85 -14.88 2.91
CA ARG A 62 -12.34 -13.52 3.11
C ARG A 62 -12.71 -13.28 4.56
N TRP A 63 -12.02 -12.36 5.18
CA TRP A 63 -12.18 -12.03 6.59
C TRP A 63 -12.70 -10.61 6.78
N VAL A 64 -13.62 -10.43 7.72
CA VAL A 64 -14.03 -9.13 8.24
C VAL A 64 -13.51 -9.01 9.66
N GLN A 65 -12.67 -8.02 9.93
CA GLN A 65 -12.17 -7.76 11.29
C GLN A 65 -13.30 -7.18 12.13
N ILE A 66 -13.65 -7.84 13.24
CA ILE A 66 -14.78 -7.45 14.10
C ILE A 66 -14.31 -6.69 15.33
N ALA A 67 -13.16 -7.09 15.89
CA ALA A 67 -12.59 -6.47 17.06
C ALA A 67 -11.07 -6.60 17.07
N ALA A 68 -10.43 -5.75 17.87
CA ALA A 68 -9.05 -5.95 18.30
C ALA A 68 -8.93 -5.58 19.78
N ARG A 69 -8.16 -6.36 20.53
CA ARG A 69 -7.88 -6.14 21.95
C ARG A 69 -6.39 -6.26 22.19
N ARG A 70 -5.88 -5.45 23.11
CA ARG A 70 -4.51 -5.55 23.62
C ARG A 70 -4.55 -6.39 24.90
N LEU A 71 -3.65 -7.36 25.04
CA LEU A 71 -3.62 -8.30 26.16
C LEU A 71 -2.20 -8.40 26.75
N PRO A 72 -2.07 -8.53 28.08
CA PRO A 72 -3.11 -8.21 29.07
C PRO A 72 -3.55 -6.73 28.98
N THR A 73 -4.64 -6.35 29.66
CA THR A 73 -5.20 -4.98 29.58
C THR A 73 -4.19 -3.91 30.03
N HIS A 74 -3.39 -4.22 31.06
CA HIS A 74 -2.30 -3.37 31.55
C HIS A 74 -0.97 -3.91 31.04
N ASN A 75 -0.10 -3.02 30.52
CA ASN A 75 1.19 -3.39 29.91
C ASN A 75 1.04 -4.50 28.85
N PRO A 76 0.29 -4.22 27.77
CA PRO A 76 -0.01 -5.24 26.77
C PRO A 76 1.24 -5.69 26.03
N VAL A 77 1.42 -7.00 25.93
CA VAL A 77 2.51 -7.64 25.18
C VAL A 77 2.05 -8.25 23.87
N ILE A 78 0.73 -8.44 23.70
CA ILE A 78 0.13 -8.98 22.48
C ILE A 78 -1.10 -8.18 22.06
N LYS A 79 -1.38 -8.16 20.76
CA LYS A 79 -2.63 -7.65 20.18
C LYS A 79 -3.40 -8.81 19.56
N LYS A 80 -4.56 -9.14 20.14
CA LYS A 80 -5.51 -10.13 19.64
C LYS A 80 -6.51 -9.47 18.69
N CYS A 81 -6.55 -9.94 17.45
CA CYS A 81 -7.47 -9.49 16.41
C CYS A 81 -8.50 -10.60 16.12
N TYR A 82 -9.78 -10.24 16.04
CA TYR A 82 -10.88 -11.16 15.80
C TYR A 82 -11.45 -10.96 14.40
N PHE A 83 -11.63 -12.03 13.66
CA PHE A 83 -12.13 -12.03 12.31
C PHE A 83 -13.24 -13.06 12.14
N HIS A 84 -14.29 -12.67 11.44
CA HIS A 84 -15.37 -13.55 11.02
C HIS A 84 -15.28 -13.77 9.51
N SER A 85 -15.69 -14.93 9.02
CA SER A 85 -15.76 -15.19 7.59
C SER A 85 -16.77 -14.25 6.93
N GLY A 86 -16.41 -13.71 5.77
CA GLY A 86 -17.31 -12.89 4.97
C GLY A 86 -18.29 -13.77 4.20
N GLN A 87 -19.56 -13.36 4.15
CA GLN A 87 -20.60 -13.99 3.34
C GLN A 87 -21.08 -13.06 2.22
N LYS A 88 -21.85 -13.62 1.28
CA LYS A 88 -22.59 -12.84 0.29
C LYS A 88 -23.42 -11.73 0.99
N ASN A 89 -23.60 -10.61 0.29
CA ASN A 89 -24.31 -9.42 0.80
C ASN A 89 -23.60 -8.69 1.94
N LYS A 90 -22.27 -8.80 2.04
CA LYS A 90 -21.45 -8.12 3.08
C LYS A 90 -21.83 -8.52 4.51
N LYS A 91 -22.53 -9.64 4.68
CA LYS A 91 -22.78 -10.24 5.99
C LYS A 91 -21.50 -10.91 6.47
N LYS A 92 -21.40 -11.11 7.79
CA LYS A 92 -20.31 -11.82 8.46
C LYS A 92 -20.88 -13.06 9.12
N ASN A 93 -20.15 -14.17 9.10
CA ASN A 93 -20.53 -15.38 9.80
C ASN A 93 -19.51 -15.71 10.90
N LYS A 94 -20.02 -15.98 12.11
CA LYS A 94 -19.25 -16.37 13.29
C LYS A 94 -18.98 -17.88 13.35
N ASP A 95 -19.60 -18.67 12.49
CA ASP A 95 -19.43 -20.12 12.49
C ASP A 95 -18.07 -20.54 11.91
N PHE A 96 -17.35 -19.62 11.26
CA PHE A 96 -15.93 -19.77 10.93
C PHE A 96 -15.18 -18.49 11.29
N GLU A 97 -14.26 -18.60 12.24
CA GLU A 97 -13.52 -17.48 12.80
C GLU A 97 -12.02 -17.65 12.58
N LYS A 98 -11.35 -16.51 12.47
CA LYS A 98 -9.90 -16.41 12.59
C LYS A 98 -9.56 -15.51 13.76
N GLN A 99 -8.62 -15.97 14.58
CA GLN A 99 -8.00 -15.16 15.61
C GLN A 99 -6.52 -15.02 15.31
N ALA A 100 -6.01 -13.80 15.38
CA ALA A 100 -4.60 -13.53 15.19
C ALA A 100 -4.05 -12.79 16.40
N PHE A 101 -2.93 -13.29 16.93
CA PHE A 101 -2.22 -12.71 18.06
C PHE A 101 -0.90 -12.18 17.50
N VAL A 102 -0.75 -10.86 17.52
CA VAL A 102 0.45 -10.18 17.06
C VAL A 102 1.27 -9.79 18.28
N SER A 103 2.55 -10.17 18.34
CA SER A 103 3.43 -9.70 19.41
C SER A 103 3.63 -8.19 19.29
N LEU A 104 3.49 -7.47 20.41
CA LEU A 104 3.75 -6.03 20.48
C LEU A 104 5.23 -5.72 20.72
N VAL A 105 5.99 -6.72 21.18
CA VAL A 105 7.46 -6.62 21.36
C VAL A 105 8.17 -6.88 20.03
N ASP A 106 7.71 -7.87 19.27
CA ASP A 106 8.24 -8.23 17.95
C ASP A 106 7.09 -8.41 16.95
N PRO A 107 6.68 -7.35 16.23
CA PRO A 107 5.56 -7.40 15.29
C PRO A 107 5.73 -8.40 14.14
N SER A 108 6.95 -8.91 13.92
CA SER A 108 7.21 -9.96 12.93
C SER A 108 6.63 -11.33 13.33
N LYS A 109 6.40 -11.55 14.64
CA LYS A 109 5.86 -12.79 15.19
C LYS A 109 4.35 -12.73 15.33
N VAL A 110 3.67 -13.70 14.72
CA VAL A 110 2.20 -13.79 14.73
C VAL A 110 1.75 -15.22 14.97
N VAL A 111 0.85 -15.45 15.93
CA VAL A 111 0.11 -16.72 16.05
C VAL A 111 -1.26 -16.54 15.39
N VAL A 112 -1.63 -17.47 14.50
CA VAL A 112 -2.94 -17.47 13.85
C VAL A 112 -3.65 -18.77 14.16
N GLN A 113 -4.89 -18.67 14.64
CA GLN A 113 -5.76 -19.81 14.92
C GLN A 113 -7.03 -19.70 14.09
N TYR A 114 -7.47 -20.83 13.54
CA TYR A 114 -8.70 -20.97 12.79
C TYR A 114 -9.70 -21.80 13.59
N LEU A 115 -10.93 -21.32 13.74
CA LEU A 115 -11.96 -21.91 14.59
C LEU A 115 -13.26 -22.10 13.80
N GLY A 116 -14.05 -23.10 14.17
CA GLY A 116 -15.39 -23.31 13.62
C GLY A 116 -15.46 -24.33 12.48
N ASP A 117 -16.15 -24.00 11.40
CA ASP A 117 -16.34 -24.82 10.20
C ASP A 117 -15.94 -24.07 8.92
N GLU A 118 -14.79 -24.43 8.35
CA GLU A 118 -14.24 -23.81 7.15
C GLU A 118 -15.14 -23.91 5.92
N ASN A 119 -16.07 -24.87 5.87
CA ASN A 119 -16.94 -25.09 4.71
C ASN A 119 -18.01 -23.99 4.56
N ILE A 120 -18.23 -23.21 5.61
CA ILE A 120 -19.14 -22.06 5.63
C ILE A 120 -18.51 -20.84 4.91
N ALA A 121 -17.20 -20.84 4.69
CA ALA A 121 -16.51 -19.75 4.02
C ALA A 121 -16.85 -19.74 2.52
N GLU A 122 -17.78 -18.86 2.14
CA GLU A 122 -18.20 -18.70 0.76
C GLU A 122 -17.25 -17.82 -0.05
N GLU A 123 -16.98 -18.23 -1.28
CA GLU A 123 -16.45 -17.33 -2.30
C GLU A 123 -17.61 -16.57 -2.95
N PHE A 124 -17.50 -15.24 -3.01
CA PHE A 124 -18.50 -14.40 -3.66
C PHE A 124 -17.84 -13.32 -4.53
N PRO A 125 -18.53 -12.77 -5.53
CA PRO A 125 -17.95 -11.74 -6.38
C PRO A 125 -17.41 -10.53 -5.59
N HIS A 126 -16.36 -9.88 -6.11
CA HIS A 126 -15.81 -8.65 -5.53
C HIS A 126 -16.02 -7.46 -6.48
N GLY A 127 -16.24 -6.29 -5.89
CA GLY A 127 -16.40 -5.03 -6.62
C GLY A 127 -17.60 -5.07 -7.56
N ASN A 128 -17.40 -4.64 -8.79
CA ASN A 128 -18.47 -4.56 -9.79
C ASN A 128 -18.71 -5.88 -10.56
N SER A 129 -17.96 -6.95 -10.24
CA SER A 129 -18.22 -8.24 -10.88
C SER A 129 -19.54 -8.82 -10.39
N LYS A 130 -20.44 -9.15 -11.32
CA LYS A 130 -21.69 -9.87 -11.02
C LYS A 130 -21.49 -11.40 -11.05
N LYS A 131 -20.39 -11.88 -11.63
CA LYS A 131 -20.11 -13.31 -11.82
C LYS A 131 -19.02 -13.79 -10.85
N ASN A 132 -19.17 -15.02 -10.36
CA ASN A 132 -18.19 -15.69 -9.51
C ASN A 132 -17.36 -16.70 -10.32
N THR A 133 -16.82 -16.26 -11.45
CA THR A 133 -16.07 -17.14 -12.36
C THR A 133 -14.62 -17.34 -11.94
N LYS A 134 -14.11 -16.52 -11.01
CA LYS A 134 -12.74 -16.62 -10.52
C LYS A 134 -12.73 -16.46 -9.01
N PRO A 135 -12.03 -17.34 -8.29
CA PRO A 135 -11.85 -17.20 -6.86
C PRO A 135 -11.11 -15.89 -6.58
N PHE A 136 -11.48 -15.24 -5.49
CA PHE A 136 -10.87 -13.98 -5.10
C PHE A 136 -10.01 -14.17 -3.87
N PHE A 137 -8.72 -13.93 -4.05
CA PHE A 137 -7.75 -13.93 -2.97
C PHE A 137 -7.24 -12.52 -2.73
N ARG A 138 -6.94 -12.21 -1.47
CA ARG A 138 -6.31 -10.95 -1.13
C ARG A 138 -4.82 -11.03 -1.48
N THR A 139 -4.33 -10.12 -2.32
CA THR A 139 -2.88 -9.92 -2.52
C THR A 139 -2.21 -9.60 -1.19
N ARG A 140 -1.05 -10.20 -0.93
CA ARG A 140 -0.25 -9.92 0.27
C ARG A 140 -0.05 -8.40 0.44
N PRO A 141 -0.29 -7.83 1.63
CA PRO A 141 -0.05 -6.43 1.92
C PRO A 141 1.34 -5.93 1.52
N SER A 142 2.41 -6.69 1.75
CA SER A 142 3.77 -6.33 1.35
C SER A 142 3.87 -6.12 -0.17
N LEU A 143 3.39 -7.08 -0.97
CA LEU A 143 3.33 -6.99 -2.43
C LEU A 143 2.43 -5.85 -2.87
N LEU A 144 1.28 -5.65 -2.22
CA LEU A 144 0.38 -4.55 -2.55
C LEU A 144 1.07 -3.18 -2.34
N ASN A 145 1.88 -3.04 -1.29
CA ASN A 145 2.65 -1.83 -1.03
C ASN A 145 3.74 -1.63 -2.10
N LYS A 146 4.45 -2.69 -2.50
CA LYS A 146 5.41 -2.63 -3.62
C LYS A 146 4.74 -2.18 -4.92
N LEU A 147 3.58 -2.76 -5.24
CA LEU A 147 2.77 -2.37 -6.40
C LEU A 147 2.29 -0.92 -6.31
N ILE A 148 1.98 -0.40 -5.11
CA ILE A 148 1.62 1.00 -4.92
C ILE A 148 2.82 1.91 -5.18
N SER A 149 3.99 1.60 -4.64
CA SER A 149 5.21 2.38 -4.85
C SER A 149 5.63 2.41 -6.32
N GLU A 150 5.60 1.26 -7.00
CA GLU A 150 5.90 1.22 -8.44
C GLU A 150 4.81 1.88 -9.29
N ALA A 151 3.54 1.75 -8.91
CA ALA A 151 2.45 2.43 -9.62
C ALA A 151 2.51 3.96 -9.48
N ALA A 152 3.19 4.47 -8.44
CA ALA A 152 3.42 5.91 -8.26
C ALA A 152 4.50 6.45 -9.22
N THR A 153 5.31 5.59 -9.83
CA THR A 153 6.23 5.99 -10.89
C THR A 153 5.51 6.03 -12.25
N ASN A 154 6.16 6.63 -13.25
CA ASN A 154 5.68 6.64 -14.64
C ASN A 154 5.83 5.26 -15.35
N THR A 155 6.22 4.19 -14.66
CA THR A 155 6.39 2.87 -15.25
C THR A 155 5.06 2.31 -15.79
N GLU A 156 5.05 1.75 -17.00
CA GLU A 156 3.82 1.23 -17.61
C GLU A 156 3.18 0.07 -16.80
N THR A 157 1.84 0.02 -16.77
CA THR A 157 1.07 -0.99 -16.02
C THR A 157 1.41 -2.42 -16.42
N THR A 158 1.59 -2.67 -17.72
CA THR A 158 1.94 -3.98 -18.31
C THR A 158 3.31 -4.43 -17.84
N LYS A 159 4.31 -3.53 -17.82
CA LYS A 159 5.67 -3.81 -17.33
C LYS A 159 5.65 -4.23 -15.85
N ILE A 160 4.96 -3.48 -14.99
CA ILE A 160 4.78 -3.83 -13.57
C ILE A 160 4.13 -5.22 -13.44
N PHE A 161 3.03 -5.47 -14.15
CA PHE A 161 2.32 -6.75 -14.06
C PHE A 161 3.20 -7.94 -14.48
N THR A 162 3.91 -7.80 -15.61
CA THR A 162 4.79 -8.84 -16.15
C THR A 162 5.96 -9.11 -15.22
N GLN A 163 6.58 -8.07 -14.64
CA GLN A 163 7.68 -8.20 -13.68
C GLN A 163 7.31 -9.11 -12.50
N TYR A 164 6.16 -8.88 -11.86
CA TYR A 164 5.72 -9.67 -10.71
C TYR A 164 5.07 -11.01 -11.07
N THR A 165 4.77 -11.24 -12.35
CA THR A 165 4.26 -12.54 -12.81
C THR A 165 5.41 -13.46 -13.22
N ARG A 166 6.48 -12.91 -13.83
CA ARG A 166 7.68 -13.67 -14.28
C ARG A 166 8.69 -13.96 -13.17
N LYS A 167 8.94 -13.04 -12.24
CA LYS A 167 9.96 -13.25 -11.19
C LYS A 167 9.71 -14.51 -10.33
N ASN A 168 8.45 -14.88 -10.13
CA ASN A 168 8.11 -16.07 -9.36
C ASN A 168 8.23 -17.40 -10.14
N SER A 169 8.65 -17.41 -11.40
CA SER A 169 8.94 -18.68 -12.11
C SER A 169 10.41 -19.08 -12.04
N TYR A 170 11.32 -18.15 -11.77
CA TYR A 170 12.77 -18.41 -11.80
C TYR A 170 13.42 -18.65 -10.44
N GLU A 171 12.77 -18.29 -9.33
CA GLU A 171 13.31 -18.53 -7.98
C GLU A 171 13.08 -19.98 -7.47
N GLN A 172 12.39 -20.83 -8.24
CA GLN A 172 12.02 -22.18 -7.81
C GLN A 172 12.84 -23.30 -8.49
N ASP A 173 13.65 -22.97 -9.51
CA ASP A 173 14.42 -23.97 -10.31
C ASP A 173 15.95 -23.91 -10.13
N ASN A 174 16.50 -23.02 -9.31
CA ASN A 174 17.96 -22.92 -9.13
C ASN A 174 18.55 -23.94 -8.13
N ASN A 175 18.11 -25.19 -8.20
CA ASN A 175 18.68 -26.31 -7.44
C ASN A 175 19.08 -27.50 -8.33
N ASP A 176 19.26 -27.29 -9.63
CA ASP A 176 19.87 -28.30 -10.50
C ASP A 176 20.98 -27.64 -11.34
N ASP A 177 22.20 -28.14 -11.12
CA ASP A 177 23.40 -27.76 -11.86
C ASP A 177 23.26 -28.17 -13.32
N THR A 178 23.16 -27.22 -14.26
CA THR A 178 23.70 -27.43 -15.62
C THR A 178 23.86 -26.14 -16.44
N GLU A 179 25.13 -25.86 -16.74
CA GLU A 179 25.76 -25.10 -17.83
C GLU A 179 24.91 -24.21 -18.77
N ASN A 180 25.17 -22.90 -18.65
CA ASN A 180 25.46 -21.91 -19.70
C ASN A 180 25.00 -22.18 -21.15
N HIS A 181 23.95 -21.48 -21.57
CA HIS A 181 23.94 -20.88 -22.91
C HIS A 181 23.26 -19.51 -22.91
N SER A 182 24.10 -18.46 -22.99
CA SER A 182 23.69 -17.07 -23.11
C SER A 182 23.42 -16.72 -24.57
N THR A 183 22.17 -16.44 -24.91
CA THR A 183 21.80 -15.84 -26.20
C THR A 183 21.44 -14.38 -25.97
N GLU A 184 22.31 -13.47 -26.40
CA GLU A 184 22.03 -12.03 -26.48
C GLU A 184 20.97 -11.78 -27.56
N ILE A 185 19.87 -11.14 -27.19
CA ILE A 185 18.90 -10.59 -28.15
C ILE A 185 19.06 -9.08 -28.11
N HIS A 186 19.58 -8.55 -29.21
CA HIS A 186 19.72 -7.12 -29.47
C HIS A 186 18.43 -6.65 -30.15
N GLU A 187 17.56 -5.93 -29.42
CA GLU A 187 16.37 -5.30 -29.99
C GLU A 187 16.65 -3.81 -30.24
N THR A 188 16.75 -3.44 -31.52
CA THR A 188 16.64 -2.07 -32.02
C THR A 188 15.15 -1.71 -32.13
N PHE A 189 14.76 -0.64 -31.44
CA PHE A 189 13.41 -0.08 -31.45
C PHE A 189 13.31 1.00 -32.54
N ASP A 190 12.47 0.75 -33.56
CA ASP A 190 11.93 1.76 -34.47
C ASP A 190 10.45 2.01 -34.11
N ASP A 191 10.06 3.28 -34.05
CA ASP A 191 9.01 3.82 -33.17
C ASP A 191 7.59 3.94 -33.78
N ASP A 192 7.23 3.22 -34.85
CA ASP A 192 6.01 3.58 -35.62
C ASP A 192 4.90 2.49 -35.79
N ASP A 193 4.93 1.35 -35.07
CA ASP A 193 3.91 0.26 -35.25
C ASP A 193 3.33 -0.33 -33.93
N ASP A 194 3.08 0.50 -32.91
CA ASP A 194 2.89 0.08 -31.50
C ASP A 194 1.48 -0.45 -31.10
N ASP A 195 0.51 -0.54 -32.02
CA ASP A 195 -0.88 -0.90 -31.64
C ASP A 195 -1.22 -2.39 -31.82
N ASP A 196 -0.55 -3.09 -32.73
CA ASP A 196 -0.79 -4.52 -32.99
C ASP A 196 0.05 -5.44 -32.10
N GLU A 197 1.26 -5.02 -31.74
CA GLU A 197 2.10 -5.78 -30.80
C GLU A 197 1.50 -5.76 -29.39
N LYS A 198 0.96 -4.62 -28.96
CA LYS A 198 0.22 -4.48 -27.70
C LYS A 198 -1.02 -5.37 -27.66
N LYS A 199 -1.77 -5.49 -28.76
CA LYS A 199 -2.90 -6.43 -28.88
C LYS A 199 -2.45 -7.88 -28.84
N LYS A 200 -1.33 -8.22 -29.48
CA LYS A 200 -0.73 -9.56 -29.47
C LYS A 200 -0.26 -9.95 -28.06
N LEU A 201 0.42 -9.05 -27.34
CA LEU A 201 0.83 -9.24 -25.95
C LEU A 201 -0.38 -9.43 -25.01
N LEU A 202 -1.42 -8.61 -25.17
CA LEU A 202 -2.68 -8.72 -24.43
C LEU A 202 -3.42 -10.03 -24.73
N LYS A 203 -3.33 -10.55 -25.96
CA LYS A 203 -3.92 -11.83 -26.36
C LYS A 203 -3.16 -13.00 -25.75
N THR A 204 -1.82 -12.98 -25.76
CA THR A 204 -0.97 -13.99 -25.13
C THR A 204 -1.18 -14.05 -23.61
N ILE A 205 -1.28 -12.90 -22.93
CA ILE A 205 -1.58 -12.82 -21.49
C ILE A 205 -3.00 -13.31 -21.15
N LYS A 206 -3.96 -13.14 -22.06
CA LYS A 206 -5.32 -13.68 -21.89
C LYS A 206 -5.37 -15.20 -22.11
N SER A 207 -4.60 -15.72 -23.05
CA SER A 207 -4.54 -17.15 -23.39
C SER A 207 -3.81 -17.98 -22.34
N SER A 208 -2.79 -17.44 -21.66
CA SER A 208 -2.04 -18.17 -20.62
C SER A 208 -2.76 -18.29 -19.27
N ASN A 209 -4.03 -17.86 -19.17
CA ASN A 209 -4.70 -17.60 -17.89
C ASN A 209 -6.04 -18.34 -17.72
N ILE A 210 -6.35 -19.33 -18.57
CA ILE A 210 -7.69 -19.93 -18.63
C ILE A 210 -7.72 -21.47 -18.48
N GLN A 211 -6.63 -22.24 -18.50
CA GLN A 211 -6.77 -23.71 -18.55
C GLN A 211 -6.01 -24.58 -17.54
N ASN A 212 -5.31 -24.01 -16.55
CA ASN A 212 -4.74 -24.84 -15.49
C ASN A 212 -5.58 -24.69 -14.21
N GLU A 213 -6.56 -25.59 -14.05
CA GLU A 213 -7.17 -25.96 -12.77
C GLU A 213 -6.18 -26.72 -11.87
N THR A 214 -4.88 -26.40 -11.94
CA THR A 214 -3.89 -26.89 -10.99
C THR A 214 -4.20 -26.29 -9.64
N GLU A 215 -4.16 -27.14 -8.61
CA GLU A 215 -4.38 -26.82 -7.20
C GLU A 215 -3.88 -25.41 -6.88
N ILE A 216 -4.82 -24.52 -6.55
CA ILE A 216 -4.50 -23.13 -6.24
C ILE A 216 -3.69 -23.14 -4.95
N GLY A 217 -2.36 -23.06 -5.07
CA GLY A 217 -1.43 -23.06 -3.96
C GLY A 217 -1.18 -21.66 -3.36
N PRO A 218 -0.40 -21.58 -2.26
CA PRO A 218 -0.03 -20.33 -1.60
C PRO A 218 0.73 -19.35 -2.52
N GLU A 219 1.34 -19.86 -3.59
CA GLU A 219 2.09 -19.11 -4.60
C GLU A 219 1.23 -18.04 -5.30
N ILE A 220 -0.09 -18.27 -5.43
CA ILE A 220 -1.01 -17.30 -6.04
C ILE A 220 -1.06 -15.99 -5.25
N LEU A 221 -0.79 -16.04 -3.93
CA LEU A 221 -0.80 -14.87 -3.06
C LEU A 221 0.42 -13.97 -3.26
N SER A 222 1.48 -14.51 -3.85
CA SER A 222 2.74 -13.82 -4.15
C SER A 222 2.73 -13.12 -5.51
N ARG A 223 1.60 -13.13 -6.23
CA ARG A 223 1.45 -12.46 -7.53
C ARG A 223 0.32 -11.41 -7.48
N PRO A 224 0.36 -10.37 -8.33
CA PRO A 224 -0.78 -9.47 -8.51
C PRO A 224 -1.97 -10.28 -9.03
N ARG A 225 -3.19 -9.96 -8.56
CA ARG A 225 -4.39 -10.70 -8.98
C ARG A 225 -4.62 -10.65 -10.49
N ASN A 226 -4.45 -9.46 -11.05
CA ASN A 226 -4.62 -9.17 -12.46
C ASN A 226 -4.08 -7.76 -12.76
N ILE A 227 -3.92 -7.45 -14.04
CA ILE A 227 -3.49 -6.12 -14.51
C ILE A 227 -4.44 -4.99 -14.04
N GLU A 228 -5.73 -5.31 -13.88
CA GLU A 228 -6.74 -4.32 -13.46
C GLU A 228 -6.53 -3.87 -12.00
N GLN A 229 -5.90 -4.69 -11.16
CA GLN A 229 -5.49 -4.27 -9.83
C GLN A 229 -4.50 -3.11 -9.89
N ILE A 230 -3.48 -3.21 -10.75
CA ILE A 230 -2.45 -2.17 -10.91
C ILE A 230 -3.07 -0.92 -11.52
N ARG A 231 -3.94 -1.06 -12.53
CA ARG A 231 -4.69 0.08 -13.09
C ARG A 231 -5.53 0.80 -12.04
N ASN A 232 -6.25 0.06 -11.20
CA ASN A 232 -7.04 0.66 -10.13
C ASN A 232 -6.17 1.34 -9.07
N ILE A 233 -4.98 0.79 -8.76
CA ILE A 233 -4.00 1.45 -7.88
C ILE A 233 -3.57 2.78 -8.49
N LYS A 234 -3.12 2.80 -9.76
CA LYS A 234 -2.74 4.02 -10.48
C LYS A 234 -3.86 5.04 -10.54
N ARG A 235 -5.07 4.61 -10.91
CA ARG A 235 -6.25 5.48 -10.94
C ARG A 235 -6.53 6.10 -9.57
N ARG A 236 -6.40 5.32 -8.50
CA ARG A 236 -6.57 5.81 -7.13
C ARG A 236 -5.47 6.79 -6.73
N LEU A 237 -4.22 6.55 -7.12
CA LEU A 237 -3.10 7.47 -6.87
C LEU A 237 -3.28 8.78 -7.64
N ALA A 238 -3.61 8.72 -8.93
CA ALA A 238 -3.90 9.90 -9.73
C ALA A 238 -5.04 10.74 -9.13
N ARG A 239 -6.12 10.09 -8.67
CA ARG A 239 -7.22 10.80 -7.99
C ARG A 239 -6.82 11.46 -6.67
N ARG A 240 -5.77 10.98 -5.98
CA ARG A 240 -5.27 11.62 -4.75
C ARG A 240 -4.43 12.86 -5.04
N LEU A 241 -3.88 12.97 -6.25
CA LEU A 241 -3.12 14.14 -6.70
C LEU A 241 -4.04 15.24 -7.25
N VAL A 242 -5.28 14.89 -7.59
CA VAL A 242 -6.28 15.85 -8.06
C VAL A 242 -7.04 16.38 -6.86
N ALA A 243 -6.97 17.69 -6.63
CA ALA A 243 -7.83 18.36 -5.67
C ALA A 243 -9.30 18.11 -6.03
N SER A 244 -10.11 17.81 -5.02
CA SER A 244 -11.56 17.64 -5.17
C SER A 244 -12.24 18.97 -5.54
N ALA A 245 -13.46 18.89 -6.07
CA ALA A 245 -14.24 20.08 -6.40
C ALA A 245 -14.52 20.94 -5.17
N ASP A 246 -14.80 20.31 -4.03
CA ASP A 246 -15.04 20.99 -2.75
C ASP A 246 -13.78 21.72 -2.29
N GLU A 247 -12.63 21.05 -2.32
CA GLU A 247 -11.31 21.63 -2.03
C GLU A 247 -10.96 22.84 -2.92
N ILE A 248 -11.33 22.80 -4.20
CA ILE A 248 -11.16 23.93 -5.13
C ILE A 248 -12.15 25.05 -4.81
N SER A 249 -13.40 24.71 -4.48
CA SER A 249 -14.46 25.66 -4.13
C SER A 249 -14.12 26.42 -2.85
N ASP A 250 -13.66 25.71 -1.81
CA ASP A 250 -13.25 26.29 -0.53
C ASP A 250 -12.08 27.27 -0.73
N LEU A 251 -11.09 26.89 -1.52
CA LEU A 251 -9.95 27.75 -1.84
C LEU A 251 -10.36 28.98 -2.66
N TYR A 252 -11.31 28.84 -3.57
CA TYR A 252 -11.90 29.96 -4.32
C TYR A 252 -12.69 30.90 -3.39
N HIS A 253 -13.53 30.37 -2.50
CA HIS A 253 -14.25 31.18 -1.52
C HIS A 253 -13.28 31.95 -0.62
N PHE A 254 -12.24 31.28 -0.12
CA PHE A 254 -11.19 31.92 0.67
C PHE A 254 -10.50 33.05 -0.10
N ALA A 255 -10.21 32.86 -1.40
CA ALA A 255 -9.66 33.91 -2.25
C ALA A 255 -10.61 35.12 -2.42
N CYS A 256 -11.92 34.87 -2.50
CA CYS A 256 -12.92 35.94 -2.55
C CYS A 256 -13.06 36.69 -1.21
N GLU A 257 -13.00 35.99 -0.08
CA GLU A 257 -13.13 36.56 1.27
C GLU A 257 -11.88 37.32 1.73
N THR A 258 -10.72 36.98 1.16
CA THR A 258 -9.43 37.63 1.46
C THR A 258 -8.91 38.38 0.22
N PRO A 259 -9.63 39.43 -0.23
CA PRO A 259 -9.21 40.18 -1.41
C PRO A 259 -7.81 40.73 -1.17
N ASN A 260 -6.92 40.57 -2.16
CA ASN A 260 -5.51 40.98 -2.12
C ASN A 260 -4.56 40.09 -1.30
N TYR A 261 -5.02 38.93 -0.81
CA TYR A 261 -4.15 37.95 -0.15
C TYR A 261 -3.80 36.76 -1.04
N ILE A 262 -4.68 36.30 -1.93
CA ILE A 262 -4.31 35.31 -2.97
C ILE A 262 -3.96 36.05 -4.26
N VAL A 263 -2.67 36.09 -4.59
CA VAL A 263 -2.14 36.82 -5.75
C VAL A 263 -2.20 35.99 -7.03
N ARG A 264 -2.02 34.67 -6.90
CA ARG A 264 -2.06 33.76 -8.03
C ARG A 264 -2.84 32.51 -7.67
N PHE A 265 -3.80 32.16 -8.51
CA PHE A 265 -4.53 30.92 -8.44
C PHE A 265 -4.50 30.24 -9.80
N THR A 266 -3.93 29.05 -9.87
CA THR A 266 -3.84 28.26 -11.11
C THR A 266 -4.42 26.89 -10.81
N LEU A 267 -5.35 26.42 -11.65
CA LEU A 267 -5.99 25.11 -11.48
C LEU A 267 -5.32 24.00 -12.31
N ILE A 268 -4.73 24.38 -13.45
CA ILE A 268 -4.20 23.44 -14.46
C ILE A 268 -2.75 23.84 -14.79
N PRO A 269 -1.79 22.89 -14.86
CA PRO A 269 -1.96 21.44 -14.68
C PRO A 269 -2.04 21.00 -13.21
N ASN A 270 -1.65 21.87 -12.27
CA ASN A 270 -1.70 21.60 -10.83
C ASN A 270 -2.42 22.77 -10.13
N VAL A 271 -3.12 22.48 -9.03
CA VAL A 271 -3.70 23.51 -8.17
C VAL A 271 -2.59 24.20 -7.41
N VAL A 272 -2.33 25.46 -7.75
CA VAL A 272 -1.34 26.33 -7.11
C VAL A 272 -2.05 27.58 -6.63
N ALA A 273 -1.98 27.86 -5.34
CA ALA A 273 -2.36 29.14 -4.75
C ALA A 273 -1.12 29.80 -4.13
N VAL A 274 -0.86 31.03 -4.53
CA VAL A 274 0.18 31.88 -3.94
C VAL A 274 -0.51 32.90 -3.07
N ALA A 275 -0.31 32.79 -1.77
CA ALA A 275 -0.90 33.67 -0.77
C ALA A 275 0.14 34.69 -0.28
N PHE A 276 0.00 35.94 -0.70
CA PHE A 276 0.81 37.09 -0.33
C PHE A 276 -0.07 38.34 -0.29
N SER A 277 0.19 39.28 0.63
CA SER A 277 -0.41 40.61 0.49
C SER A 277 0.10 41.28 -0.80
N ASN A 278 -0.74 42.07 -1.47
CA ASN A 278 -0.32 42.82 -2.67
C ASN A 278 0.94 43.67 -2.42
N GLN A 279 1.05 44.28 -1.23
CA GLN A 279 2.23 45.07 -0.85
C GLN A 279 3.47 44.19 -0.75
N SER A 280 3.38 43.07 -0.03
CA SER A 280 4.49 42.12 0.11
C SER A 280 4.90 41.52 -1.23
N MET A 281 3.95 41.26 -2.13
CA MET A 281 4.24 40.76 -3.47
C MET A 281 4.89 41.82 -4.36
N HIS A 282 4.43 43.08 -4.28
CA HIS A 282 5.05 44.17 -5.01
C HIS A 282 6.52 44.32 -4.65
N GLU A 283 6.82 44.38 -3.35
CA GLU A 283 8.21 44.43 -2.84
C GLU A 283 9.01 43.19 -3.25
N PHE A 284 8.40 42.01 -3.19
CA PHE A 284 9.06 40.78 -3.63
C PHE A 284 9.38 40.80 -5.13
N ASN A 285 8.46 41.28 -5.98
CA ASN A 285 8.71 41.42 -7.41
C ASN A 285 9.77 42.48 -7.71
N LEU A 286 9.74 43.64 -7.03
CA LEU A 286 10.79 44.65 -7.15
C LEU A 286 12.16 44.05 -6.84
N LEU A 287 12.25 43.21 -5.82
CA LEU A 287 13.47 42.51 -5.45
C LEU A 287 13.91 41.50 -6.51
N LEU A 288 12.98 40.79 -7.17
CA LEU A 288 13.30 39.86 -8.26
C LEU A 288 13.71 40.58 -9.56
N ASP A 289 13.09 41.72 -9.87
CA ASP A 289 13.33 42.48 -11.10
C ASP A 289 14.68 43.24 -11.08
N HIS A 290 15.28 43.40 -9.91
CA HIS A 290 16.57 44.08 -9.74
C HIS A 290 17.64 43.08 -9.28
N SER A 291 18.26 42.38 -10.23
CA SER A 291 19.35 41.41 -9.97
C SER A 291 20.49 41.97 -9.11
N ASP A 292 20.74 43.27 -9.23
CA ASP A 292 21.77 43.96 -8.46
C ASP A 292 21.44 43.99 -6.96
N LEU A 293 20.16 44.05 -6.59
CA LEU A 293 19.71 43.95 -5.19
C LEU A 293 19.86 42.53 -4.65
N LEU A 294 19.60 41.50 -5.47
CA LEU A 294 19.81 40.09 -5.10
C LEU A 294 21.28 39.78 -4.83
N SER A 295 22.19 40.47 -5.51
CA SER A 295 23.65 40.31 -5.29
C SER A 295 24.17 40.99 -4.02
N GLN A 296 23.36 41.80 -3.33
CA GLN A 296 23.75 42.39 -2.05
C GLN A 296 23.72 41.34 -0.94
N GLN A 297 24.76 41.29 -0.08
CA GLN A 297 24.92 40.31 1.01
C GLN A 297 23.76 40.25 2.02
N HIS A 298 22.81 41.21 1.99
CA HIS A 298 21.74 41.34 2.98
C HIS A 298 20.36 40.90 2.48
N VAL A 299 20.23 40.54 1.20
CA VAL A 299 19.01 39.94 0.67
C VAL A 299 19.10 38.44 0.84
N LEU A 300 18.18 37.88 1.62
CA LEU A 300 18.07 36.44 1.83
C LEU A 300 16.69 36.00 1.37
N ILE A 301 16.62 35.16 0.34
CA ILE A 301 15.41 34.40 0.00
C ILE A 301 15.67 32.96 0.43
N THR A 302 14.88 32.47 1.36
CA THR A 302 14.99 31.09 1.86
C THR A 302 13.67 30.37 1.71
N PHE A 303 13.76 29.17 1.16
CA PHE A 303 12.73 28.16 1.28
C PHE A 303 13.03 27.42 2.58
N ASP A 304 12.19 27.60 3.60
CA ASP A 304 12.40 27.00 4.91
C ASP A 304 11.95 25.54 4.91
N SER A 305 10.64 25.35 5.05
CA SER A 305 10.03 24.03 5.24
C SER A 305 8.79 23.90 4.36
N SER A 306 8.68 22.75 3.70
CA SER A 306 7.45 22.33 3.04
C SER A 306 6.66 21.43 3.97
N TYR A 307 5.43 21.82 4.28
CA TYR A 307 4.51 21.07 5.13
C TYR A 307 3.47 20.37 4.27
N THR A 308 3.16 19.12 4.60
CA THR A 308 2.00 18.44 4.04
C THR A 308 0.84 18.64 5.00
N ILE A 309 -0.11 19.49 4.65
CA ILE A 309 -1.35 19.71 5.41
C ILE A 309 -2.46 19.01 4.64
N ASN A 310 -2.93 17.88 5.17
CA ASN A 310 -3.88 16.99 4.50
C ASN A 310 -3.35 16.51 3.12
N THR A 311 -3.97 16.96 2.04
CA THR A 311 -3.68 16.65 0.64
C THR A 311 -2.80 17.71 -0.04
N TYR A 312 -2.48 18.81 0.64
CA TYR A 312 -1.76 19.94 0.09
C TYR A 312 -0.31 20.00 0.55
N HIS A 313 0.57 20.45 -0.33
CA HIS A 313 1.93 20.82 0.00
C HIS A 313 2.03 22.34 0.11
N VAL A 314 2.26 22.83 1.33
CA VAL A 314 2.45 24.25 1.62
C VAL A 314 3.95 24.49 1.75
N THR A 315 4.50 25.35 0.93
CA THR A 315 5.92 25.75 1.04
C THR A 315 5.99 27.19 1.51
N CYS A 316 6.65 27.41 2.64
CA CYS A 316 6.87 28.75 3.16
C CYS A 316 8.09 29.37 2.49
N ILE A 317 7.89 30.55 1.90
CA ILE A 317 8.96 31.36 1.33
C ILE A 317 9.17 32.54 2.25
N PHE A 318 10.39 32.69 2.74
CA PHE A 318 10.80 33.84 3.53
C PHE A 318 11.75 34.69 2.70
N TYR A 319 11.57 36.01 2.73
CA TYR A 319 12.55 36.93 2.17
C TYR A 319 12.86 38.06 3.16
N ARG A 320 14.13 38.45 3.23
CA ARG A 320 14.59 39.61 3.99
C ARG A 320 14.67 40.83 3.07
N HIS A 321 13.91 41.87 3.42
CA HIS A 321 13.89 43.13 2.66
C HIS A 321 15.17 43.95 2.88
N ILE A 322 15.67 44.64 1.84
CA ILE A 322 16.88 45.47 1.88
C ILE A 322 16.82 46.63 2.88
N ALA A 323 15.61 47.10 3.24
CA ALA A 323 15.43 48.14 4.24
C ALA A 323 15.78 47.67 5.66
N MET A 324 15.89 46.36 5.90
CA MET A 324 16.25 45.79 7.21
C MET A 324 17.75 45.56 7.36
N LYS A 325 18.58 46.48 6.83
CA LYS A 325 20.05 46.38 6.74
C LYS A 325 20.74 46.33 8.10
N GLU A 326 20.17 46.95 9.12
CA GLU A 326 20.68 46.99 10.50
C GLU A 326 19.54 46.56 11.44
N GLU A 327 19.87 45.74 12.44
CA GLU A 327 18.98 45.09 13.42
C GLU A 327 17.57 45.70 13.53
N PRO A 328 16.50 44.99 13.13
CA PRO A 328 15.15 45.50 13.32
C PRO A 328 14.83 45.49 14.83
N CYS A 329 15.04 46.61 15.51
CA CYS A 329 14.43 46.84 16.81
C CYS A 329 12.93 47.03 16.59
N ILE A 330 12.14 45.98 16.86
CA ILE A 330 10.71 46.14 17.12
C ILE A 330 10.61 46.83 18.48
N LEU A 331 10.51 48.16 18.49
CA LEU A 331 10.11 48.88 19.69
C LEU A 331 8.63 48.57 19.93
N LEU A 332 8.36 47.68 20.90
CA LEU A 332 7.02 47.38 21.40
C LEU A 332 6.48 48.53 22.25
#